data_AF-A0A814UI76-F1
#
_entry.id   AF-A0A814UI76-F1
#
_cell.length_a   1.000
_cell.length_b   1.000
_cell.length_c   1.000
_cell.angle_alpha   90.00
_cell.angle_beta   90.00
_cell.angle_gamma   90.00
#
_symmetry.space_group_name_H-M   'P 1'
#
loop_
_entity.id
_entity.type
_entity.pdbx_description
1 polymer ?
#
loop_
_entity_poly.entity_id
_entity_poly.type
_entity_poly.pdbx_seq_one_letter_code
_entity_poly.pdbx_strand_id
1 'polypeptide(L)'
;MIFFIISLFKSLSISDYSNILDNDDDDDNETVILKNYNHSIHHIYIDIGCFNGETVEHFIHFTPNSLLYDIITFEPDPINYRLCKKQLKQKKYQNYNIIIIRKAVWIHDEKVPFQINRGQRSRIDLNKTSKYLLNQNRSVMLDAIDFSLWLSRLIKSNNTKLDIKISMPEAEVYVLRKMIIDETLTLAEKWNIAWTDRLNPRMRPIRLYVQSMLDSLGYSLEYSTNSYDIRQVFKMNGTAANITRHKNWKILPEVGTYCHYIQRPIVIDPPRTTKSRVKLKKF
;
A
#
# COMPACT_ATOMS: atom_id res chain seq x y z
N MET A 1 33.59 -0.47 -4.45
CA MET A 1 32.74 -1.18 -5.43
C MET A 1 31.41 -0.43 -5.55
N ILE A 2 31.43 0.68 -6.29
CA ILE A 2 30.28 1.56 -6.55
C ILE A 2 29.92 1.31 -8.01
N PHE A 3 28.90 0.50 -8.27
CA PHE A 3 28.45 0.18 -9.62
C PHE A 3 27.16 0.96 -9.94
N PHE A 4 27.28 1.89 -10.89
CA PHE A 4 26.31 2.22 -11.94
C PHE A 4 24.83 1.89 -11.66
N ILE A 5 24.09 2.84 -11.07
CA ILE A 5 22.63 2.98 -11.25
C ILE A 5 22.35 4.30 -11.98
N ILE A 6 23.02 4.49 -13.11
CA ILE A 6 22.69 5.54 -14.07
C ILE A 6 22.66 4.85 -15.43
N SER A 7 21.55 5.03 -16.16
CA SER A 7 21.30 4.53 -17.52
C SER A 7 20.49 3.23 -17.64
N LEU A 8 19.21 3.27 -17.26
CA LEU A 8 18.20 2.40 -17.90
C LEU A 8 16.83 3.08 -18.09
N PHE A 9 16.82 4.40 -18.29
CA PHE A 9 15.66 5.07 -18.88
C PHE A 9 16.03 5.53 -20.30
N LYS A 10 16.35 4.57 -21.17
CA LYS A 10 16.24 4.80 -22.61
C LYS A 10 14.79 5.17 -22.87
N SER A 11 14.59 6.33 -23.48
CA SER A 11 13.29 6.80 -23.97
C SER A 11 12.66 5.71 -24.84
N LEU A 12 11.77 4.90 -24.26
CA LEU A 12 10.89 4.02 -25.01
C LEU A 12 10.09 4.91 -25.97
N SER A 13 10.27 4.64 -27.26
CA SER A 13 9.55 5.31 -28.32
C SER A 13 8.06 4.94 -28.24
N ILE A 14 7.17 5.80 -28.74
CA ILE A 14 5.73 5.51 -28.73
C ILE A 14 5.42 4.20 -29.48
N SER A 15 6.23 3.83 -30.49
CA SER A 15 6.13 2.56 -31.22
C SER A 15 6.50 1.33 -30.41
N ASP A 16 7.37 1.47 -29.41
CA ASP A 16 7.61 0.37 -28.46
C ASP A 16 6.35 0.14 -27.62
N TYR A 17 5.52 1.16 -27.41
CA TYR A 17 4.30 1.04 -26.60
C TYR A 17 3.22 0.19 -27.26
N SER A 18 2.97 0.41 -28.55
CA SER A 18 1.95 -0.34 -29.30
C SER A 18 2.30 -1.82 -29.37
N ASN A 19 3.56 -2.14 -29.67
CA ASN A 19 3.99 -3.54 -29.79
C ASN A 19 3.94 -4.32 -28.46
N ILE A 20 4.07 -3.63 -27.32
CA ILE A 20 3.97 -4.29 -26.01
C ILE A 20 2.49 -4.42 -25.62
N LEU A 21 1.56 -3.56 -26.05
CA LEU A 21 0.13 -3.69 -25.75
C LEU A 21 -0.54 -4.88 -26.48
N ASP A 22 -0.06 -5.25 -27.66
CA ASP A 22 -0.77 -6.20 -28.55
C ASP A 22 -0.48 -7.70 -28.27
N ASN A 23 0.39 -8.05 -27.32
CA ASN A 23 0.79 -9.45 -27.06
C ASN A 23 0.47 -9.97 -25.64
N ASP A 24 -0.25 -9.22 -24.82
CA ASP A 24 -0.56 -9.60 -23.42
C ASP A 24 -2.00 -10.15 -23.29
N ASP A 25 -2.33 -11.20 -24.06
CA ASP A 25 -3.52 -12.05 -23.82
C ASP A 25 -3.29 -13.06 -22.66
N ASP A 26 -2.30 -12.78 -21.79
CA ASP A 26 -1.95 -13.58 -20.62
C ASP A 26 -3.05 -13.45 -19.54
N ASP A 27 -4.04 -14.34 -19.62
CA ASP A 27 -4.98 -14.80 -18.59
C ASP A 27 -5.06 -13.94 -17.30
N ASP A 28 -5.71 -12.78 -17.39
CA ASP A 28 -6.00 -11.87 -16.26
C ASP A 28 -6.97 -12.50 -15.22
N ASN A 29 -7.40 -13.76 -15.40
CA ASN A 29 -8.18 -14.53 -14.43
C ASN A 29 -7.28 -15.29 -13.45
N GLU A 30 -6.18 -14.68 -13.00
CA GLU A 30 -5.32 -15.28 -11.98
C GLU A 30 -6.12 -15.38 -10.66
N THR A 31 -6.71 -16.55 -10.45
CA THR A 31 -7.40 -16.87 -9.20
C THR A 31 -6.34 -16.86 -8.11
N VAL A 32 -6.54 -16.06 -7.06
CA VAL A 32 -5.61 -15.96 -5.94
C VAL A 32 -5.61 -17.30 -5.18
N ILE A 33 -4.70 -18.19 -5.55
CA ILE A 33 -4.46 -19.46 -4.87
C ILE A 33 -3.38 -19.23 -3.82
N LEU A 34 -3.82 -19.02 -2.59
CA LEU A 34 -2.92 -18.95 -1.44
C LEU A 34 -2.36 -20.34 -1.16
N LYS A 35 -1.06 -20.43 -0.86
CA LYS A 35 -0.46 -21.71 -0.50
C LYS A 35 -0.92 -22.03 0.91
N ASN A 36 -1.70 -23.10 1.05
CA ASN A 36 -2.06 -23.60 2.36
C ASN A 36 -0.86 -24.34 2.95
N TYR A 37 0.01 -23.61 3.63
CA TYR A 37 1.05 -24.23 4.44
C TYR A 37 0.38 -24.86 5.66
N ASN A 38 0.83 -26.06 6.06
CA ASN A 38 0.41 -26.74 7.31
C ASN A 38 0.89 -26.00 8.59
N HIS A 39 1.01 -24.67 8.54
CA HIS A 39 1.33 -23.84 9.67
C HIS A 39 0.04 -23.47 10.42
N SER A 40 0.16 -23.32 11.75
CA SER A 40 -0.95 -22.87 12.59
C SER A 40 -1.35 -21.41 12.31
N ILE A 41 -0.47 -20.62 11.70
CA ILE A 41 -0.67 -19.21 11.36
C ILE A 41 -0.27 -18.99 9.90
N HIS A 42 -1.14 -18.35 9.15
CA HIS A 42 -0.92 -17.98 7.75
C HIS A 42 -0.50 -16.51 7.66
N HIS A 43 0.65 -16.23 7.05
CA HIS A 43 1.17 -14.87 6.90
C HIS A 43 0.93 -14.35 5.48
N ILE A 44 0.34 -13.17 5.36
CA ILE A 44 0.09 -12.50 4.08
C ILE A 44 0.70 -11.10 4.12
N TYR A 45 1.47 -10.77 3.09
CA TYR A 45 1.94 -9.40 2.84
C TYR A 45 1.27 -8.87 1.58
N ILE A 46 0.65 -7.70 1.67
CA ILE A 46 -0.01 -7.05 0.54
C ILE A 46 0.71 -5.73 0.22
N ASP A 47 1.17 -5.56 -1.01
CA ASP A 47 1.73 -4.30 -1.51
C ASP A 47 0.82 -3.65 -2.56
N ILE A 48 0.30 -2.46 -2.25
CA ILE A 48 -0.57 -1.72 -3.15
C ILE A 48 0.22 -0.59 -3.81
N GLY A 49 0.34 -0.65 -5.14
CA GLY A 49 1.14 0.29 -5.93
C GLY A 49 2.61 -0.07 -5.92
N CYS A 50 2.94 -1.32 -6.27
CA CYS A 50 4.31 -1.83 -6.16
C CYS A 50 5.28 -1.30 -7.22
N PHE A 51 4.78 -0.58 -8.22
CA PHE A 51 5.56 -0.03 -9.31
C PHE A 51 6.33 -1.13 -10.06
N ASN A 52 7.64 -1.20 -9.89
CA ASN A 52 8.52 -2.20 -10.52
C ASN A 52 8.81 -3.41 -9.61
N GLY A 53 8.23 -3.49 -8.41
CA GLY A 53 8.44 -4.59 -7.47
C GLY A 53 9.60 -4.38 -6.47
N GLU A 54 10.31 -3.25 -6.50
CA GLU A 54 11.41 -2.95 -5.58
C GLU A 54 10.96 -2.98 -4.10
N THR A 55 9.73 -2.55 -3.83
CA THR A 55 9.16 -2.53 -2.48
C THR A 55 8.88 -3.94 -1.94
N VAL A 56 8.50 -4.88 -2.81
CA VAL A 56 8.40 -6.31 -2.48
C VAL A 56 9.79 -6.91 -2.24
N GLU A 57 10.79 -6.57 -3.06
CA GLU A 57 12.18 -6.99 -2.85
C GLU A 57 12.73 -6.51 -1.49
N HIS A 58 12.45 -5.25 -1.12
CA HIS A 58 12.79 -4.71 0.19
C HIS A 58 12.10 -5.49 1.33
N PHE A 59 10.80 -5.77 1.21
CA PHE A 59 10.09 -6.59 2.19
C PHE A 59 10.77 -7.95 2.37
N ILE A 60 11.08 -8.64 1.26
CA ILE A 60 11.74 -9.95 1.27
C ILE A 60 13.10 -9.88 1.97
N HIS A 61 13.90 -8.86 1.68
CA HIS A 61 15.26 -8.72 2.20
C HIS A 61 15.30 -8.36 3.68
N PHE A 62 14.42 -7.48 4.14
CA PHE A 62 14.46 -6.92 5.49
C PHE A 62 13.51 -7.60 6.48
N THR A 63 12.60 -8.47 6.02
CA THR A 63 11.66 -9.18 6.90
C THR A 63 12.17 -10.58 7.21
N PRO A 64 12.47 -10.89 8.48
CA PRO A 64 12.83 -12.24 8.90
C PRO A 64 11.75 -13.25 8.53
N ASN A 65 12.15 -14.42 8.04
CA ASN A 65 11.24 -15.49 7.63
C ASN A 65 10.23 -15.07 6.54
N SER A 66 10.60 -14.12 5.66
CA SER A 66 9.76 -13.67 4.54
C SER A 66 9.29 -14.80 3.62
N LEU A 67 10.00 -15.94 3.58
CA LEU A 67 9.59 -17.16 2.86
C LEU A 67 8.27 -17.78 3.38
N LEU A 68 7.83 -17.43 4.58
CA LEU A 68 6.56 -17.91 5.16
C LEU A 68 5.34 -17.06 4.73
N TYR A 69 5.58 -15.95 4.02
CA TYR A 69 4.52 -15.06 3.57
C TYR A 69 4.03 -15.45 2.18
N ASP A 70 2.71 -15.44 2.01
CA ASP A 70 2.12 -15.24 0.69
C ASP A 70 2.15 -13.74 0.39
N ILE A 71 2.80 -13.37 -0.72
CA ILE A 71 2.97 -11.98 -1.14
C ILE A 71 1.98 -11.69 -2.27
N ILE A 72 1.09 -10.74 -2.05
CA ILE A 72 0.14 -10.26 -3.07
C ILE A 72 0.47 -8.81 -3.39
N THR A 73 0.58 -8.48 -4.66
CA THR A 73 0.96 -7.12 -5.06
C THR A 73 0.08 -6.59 -6.18
N PHE A 74 -0.30 -5.32 -6.09
CA PHE A 74 -1.16 -4.65 -7.07
C PHE A 74 -0.37 -3.62 -7.87
N GLU A 75 -0.44 -3.71 -9.20
CA GLU A 75 0.09 -2.69 -10.11
C GLU A 75 -0.81 -2.53 -11.34
N PRO A 76 -1.60 -1.45 -11.41
CA PRO A 76 -2.51 -1.22 -12.52
C PRO A 76 -1.83 -0.73 -13.81
N ASP A 77 -0.69 -0.02 -13.73
CA ASP A 77 -0.03 0.51 -14.92
C ASP A 77 0.59 -0.64 -15.73
N PRO A 78 0.20 -0.84 -17.01
CA PRO A 78 0.65 -1.99 -17.79
C PRO A 78 2.17 -2.09 -17.94
N ILE A 79 2.88 -0.95 -17.99
CA ILE A 79 4.34 -0.94 -18.10
C ILE A 79 4.96 -1.40 -16.78
N ASN A 80 4.50 -0.79 -15.69
CA ASN A 80 5.03 -1.05 -14.36
C ASN A 80 4.74 -2.50 -13.97
N TYR A 81 3.54 -2.99 -14.28
CA TYR A 81 3.16 -4.39 -14.09
C TYR A 81 4.14 -5.34 -14.79
N ARG A 82 4.51 -5.09 -16.05
CA ARG A 82 5.51 -5.89 -16.77
C ARG A 82 6.88 -5.83 -16.13
N LEU A 83 7.31 -4.65 -15.69
CA LEU A 83 8.58 -4.48 -14.97
C LEU A 83 8.57 -5.26 -13.66
N CYS A 84 7.47 -5.19 -12.90
CA CYS A 84 7.23 -5.93 -11.68
C CYS A 84 7.27 -7.45 -11.92
N LYS A 85 6.52 -7.94 -12.91
CA LYS A 85 6.50 -9.36 -13.32
C LYS A 85 7.91 -9.83 -13.71
N LYS A 86 8.66 -9.03 -14.49
CA LYS A 86 10.05 -9.34 -14.86
C LYS A 86 11.00 -9.37 -13.66
N GLN A 87 10.82 -8.48 -12.68
CA GLN A 87 11.67 -8.42 -11.49
C GLN A 87 11.37 -9.57 -10.53
N LEU A 88 10.09 -9.82 -10.22
CA LEU A 88 9.67 -10.78 -9.21
C LEU A 88 9.61 -12.24 -9.70
N LYS A 89 9.63 -12.49 -11.03
CA LYS A 89 9.78 -13.84 -11.60
C LYS A 89 11.24 -14.29 -11.81
N GLN A 90 12.22 -13.54 -11.31
CA GLN A 90 13.63 -13.95 -11.37
C GLN A 90 13.91 -15.19 -10.52
N LYS A 91 14.93 -15.97 -10.90
CA LYS A 91 15.32 -17.22 -10.22
C LYS A 91 15.54 -17.06 -8.70
N LYS A 92 16.04 -15.90 -8.25
CA LYS A 92 16.24 -15.62 -6.81
C LYS A 92 14.94 -15.62 -6.00
N TYR A 93 13.78 -15.45 -6.64
CA TYR A 93 12.47 -15.43 -6.00
C TYR A 93 11.63 -16.68 -6.23
N GLN A 94 12.18 -17.71 -6.89
CA GLN A 94 11.41 -18.92 -7.26
C GLN A 94 10.80 -19.68 -6.06
N ASN A 95 11.35 -19.48 -4.86
CA ASN A 95 10.88 -20.13 -3.63
C ASN A 95 9.80 -19.32 -2.89
N TYR A 96 9.51 -18.08 -3.31
CA TYR A 96 8.47 -17.25 -2.72
C TYR A 96 7.13 -17.50 -3.43
N ASN A 97 6.03 -17.35 -2.69
CA ASN A 97 4.70 -17.29 -3.31
C ASN A 97 4.35 -15.83 -3.57
N ILE A 98 4.49 -15.38 -4.82
CA ILE A 98 4.23 -14.00 -5.22
C ILE A 98 3.13 -13.97 -6.28
N ILE A 99 2.04 -13.27 -5.97
CA ILE A 99 0.88 -13.07 -6.84
C ILE A 99 0.84 -11.60 -7.25
N ILE A 100 0.79 -11.32 -8.55
CA ILE A 100 0.86 -9.94 -9.10
C ILE A 100 -0.45 -9.64 -9.81
N ILE A 101 -1.27 -8.78 -9.24
CA ILE A 101 -2.60 -8.44 -9.74
C ILE A 101 -2.53 -7.12 -10.53
N ARG A 102 -2.91 -7.19 -11.81
CA ARG A 102 -2.98 -6.03 -12.71
C ARG A 102 -4.32 -5.29 -12.59
N LYS A 103 -4.66 -4.83 -11.39
CA LYS A 103 -5.88 -4.06 -11.15
C LYS A 103 -5.63 -2.86 -10.25
N ALA A 104 -6.42 -1.81 -10.45
CA ALA A 104 -6.38 -0.66 -9.55
C ALA A 104 -7.06 -1.03 -8.22
N VAL A 105 -6.48 -0.57 -7.11
CA VAL A 105 -7.11 -0.69 -5.80
C VAL A 105 -8.00 0.53 -5.60
N TRP A 106 -9.29 0.30 -5.36
CA TRP A 106 -10.28 1.36 -5.24
C TRP A 106 -11.38 1.04 -4.21
N ILE A 107 -12.45 1.85 -4.22
CA ILE A 107 -13.57 1.75 -3.29
C ILE A 107 -14.76 0.96 -3.85
N HIS A 108 -14.75 0.63 -5.15
CA HIS A 108 -15.77 -0.12 -5.86
C HIS A 108 -15.14 -0.99 -6.96
N ASP A 109 -15.79 -2.12 -7.27
CA ASP A 109 -15.49 -2.95 -8.44
C ASP A 109 -16.03 -2.25 -9.70
N GLU A 110 -15.21 -1.42 -10.35
CA GLU A 110 -15.60 -0.63 -11.51
C GLU A 110 -14.43 -0.34 -12.44
N LYS A 111 -14.69 0.27 -13.60
CA LYS A 111 -13.63 0.84 -14.43
C LYS A 111 -13.34 2.26 -13.98
N VAL A 112 -12.09 2.53 -13.60
CA VAL A 112 -11.64 3.87 -13.16
C VAL A 112 -10.77 4.54 -14.22
N PRO A 113 -10.89 5.87 -14.38
CA PRO A 113 -9.94 6.65 -15.17
C PRO A 113 -8.57 6.61 -14.49
N PHE A 114 -7.54 6.25 -15.23
CA PHE A 114 -6.18 6.11 -14.73
C PHE A 114 -5.20 6.87 -15.62
N GLN A 115 -4.45 7.79 -15.01
CA GLN A 115 -3.44 8.58 -15.67
C GLN A 115 -2.12 7.81 -15.70
N ILE A 116 -1.66 7.41 -16.90
CA ILE A 116 -0.36 6.79 -17.13
C ILE A 116 0.69 7.90 -17.25
N ASN A 117 1.62 7.95 -16.31
CA ASN A 117 2.64 9.00 -16.23
C ASN A 117 4.08 8.48 -16.26
N ARG A 118 4.31 7.33 -16.90
CA ARG A 118 5.64 6.72 -17.11
C ARG A 118 6.50 6.78 -15.83
N GLY A 119 6.24 5.87 -14.89
CA GLY A 119 6.99 5.82 -13.64
C GLY A 119 6.08 5.80 -12.41
N GLN A 120 6.63 6.28 -11.29
CA GLN A 120 5.97 6.33 -9.96
C GLN A 120 4.84 7.37 -9.84
N ARG A 121 4.47 8.06 -10.92
CA ARG A 121 3.47 9.13 -10.93
C ARG A 121 2.14 8.71 -11.58
N SER A 122 2.01 7.45 -11.95
CA SER A 122 0.75 6.91 -12.44
C SER A 122 -0.26 6.84 -11.29
N ARG A 123 -1.51 7.23 -11.55
CA ARG A 123 -2.54 7.41 -10.50
C ARG A 123 -3.95 7.38 -11.07
N ILE A 124 -4.93 7.14 -10.22
CA ILE A 124 -6.35 7.31 -10.56
C ILE A 124 -6.63 8.79 -10.79
N ASP A 125 -7.31 9.14 -11.89
CA ASP A 125 -7.68 10.51 -12.23
C ASP A 125 -9.05 10.86 -11.65
N LEU A 126 -9.06 11.35 -10.42
CA LEU A 126 -10.26 11.71 -9.68
C LEU A 126 -11.11 12.82 -10.32
N ASN A 127 -10.54 13.60 -11.24
CA ASN A 127 -11.24 14.72 -11.86
C ASN A 127 -11.95 14.34 -13.17
N LYS A 128 -11.67 13.15 -13.72
CA LYS A 128 -12.22 12.71 -15.00
C LYS A 128 -13.24 11.60 -14.83
N THR A 129 -14.35 11.90 -14.19
CA THR A 129 -15.49 10.97 -14.10
C THR A 129 -16.27 10.80 -15.41
N SER A 130 -15.94 11.56 -16.48
CA SER A 130 -16.64 11.46 -17.77
C SER A 130 -15.71 10.97 -18.91
N LYS A 131 -16.23 10.03 -19.72
CA LYS A 131 -15.58 9.51 -20.95
C LYS A 131 -15.13 10.62 -21.91
N TYR A 132 -15.73 11.80 -21.83
CA TYR A 132 -15.49 12.93 -22.74
C TYR A 132 -14.15 13.65 -22.53
N LEU A 133 -13.45 13.46 -21.40
CA LEU A 133 -12.17 14.14 -21.12
C LEU A 133 -10.92 13.26 -21.37
N LEU A 134 -11.10 12.07 -21.96
CA LEU A 134 -10.02 11.12 -22.25
C LEU A 134 -9.11 11.55 -23.41
N ASN A 135 -9.50 12.56 -24.20
CA ASN A 135 -8.75 13.04 -25.38
C ASN A 135 -7.40 13.72 -25.06
N GLN A 136 -7.01 13.84 -23.79
CA GLN A 136 -5.64 14.20 -23.42
C GLN A 136 -4.81 12.92 -23.24
N ASN A 137 -4.34 12.36 -24.36
CA ASN A 137 -3.35 11.29 -24.69
C ASN A 137 -2.69 10.38 -23.61
N ARG A 138 -3.11 10.34 -22.35
CA ARG A 138 -2.46 9.58 -21.26
C ARG A 138 -3.41 9.01 -20.21
N SER A 139 -4.72 9.14 -20.41
CA SER A 139 -5.71 8.53 -19.52
C SER A 139 -6.26 7.27 -20.17
N VAL A 140 -6.26 6.16 -19.43
CA VAL A 140 -6.87 4.89 -19.83
C VAL A 140 -7.94 4.52 -18.81
N MET A 141 -8.89 3.67 -19.19
CA MET A 141 -9.83 3.08 -18.24
C MET A 141 -9.26 1.73 -17.80
N LEU A 142 -9.07 1.52 -16.50
CA LEU A 142 -8.59 0.25 -15.94
C LEU A 142 -9.63 -0.35 -15.02
N ASP A 143 -9.66 -1.68 -14.96
CA ASP A 143 -10.46 -2.38 -13.96
C ASP A 143 -9.89 -2.12 -12.56
N ALA A 144 -10.78 -1.77 -11.65
CA ALA A 144 -10.50 -1.60 -10.24
C ALA A 144 -11.19 -2.68 -9.41
N ILE A 145 -10.66 -2.91 -8.22
CA ILE A 145 -11.25 -3.77 -7.20
C ILE A 145 -11.69 -2.90 -6.02
N ASP A 146 -12.87 -3.17 -5.45
CA ASP A 146 -13.24 -2.74 -4.10
C ASP A 146 -12.34 -3.45 -3.10
N PHE A 147 -11.28 -2.75 -2.67
CA PHE A 147 -10.25 -3.38 -1.86
C PHE A 147 -10.75 -3.86 -0.51
N SER A 148 -11.68 -3.10 0.09
CA SER A 148 -12.26 -3.44 1.38
C SER A 148 -13.03 -4.75 1.29
N LEU A 149 -13.92 -4.85 0.30
CA LEU A 149 -14.70 -6.06 0.06
C LEU A 149 -13.81 -7.23 -0.36
N TRP A 150 -12.85 -7.01 -1.25
CA TRP A 150 -11.89 -8.04 -1.66
C TRP A 150 -11.08 -8.57 -0.48
N LEU A 151 -10.59 -7.70 0.41
CA LEU A 151 -9.83 -8.10 1.57
C LEU A 151 -10.66 -8.93 2.56
N SER A 152 -11.91 -8.54 2.79
CA SER A 152 -12.83 -9.33 3.65
C SER A 152 -13.08 -10.74 3.12
N ARG A 153 -13.05 -10.93 1.79
CA ARG A 153 -13.21 -12.24 1.14
C ARG A 153 -11.92 -13.06 1.15
N LEU A 154 -10.77 -12.39 1.11
CA LEU A 154 -9.45 -13.02 1.20
C LEU A 154 -9.26 -13.67 2.58
N ILE A 155 -9.61 -12.95 3.64
CA ILE A 155 -9.40 -13.38 5.02
C ILE A 155 -10.57 -14.26 5.46
N LYS A 156 -10.40 -15.58 5.31
CA LYS A 156 -11.43 -16.58 5.68
C LYS A 156 -11.25 -17.15 7.08
N SER A 157 -10.08 -16.98 7.69
CA SER A 157 -9.73 -17.63 8.95
C SER A 157 -9.20 -16.63 9.97
N ASN A 158 -9.46 -16.90 11.26
CA ASN A 158 -8.91 -16.10 12.36
C ASN A 158 -7.40 -16.29 12.56
N ASN A 159 -6.79 -17.25 11.86
CA ASN A 159 -5.37 -17.57 11.97
C ASN A 159 -4.52 -16.91 10.88
N THR A 160 -5.02 -15.83 10.28
CA THR A 160 -4.28 -15.08 9.26
C THR A 160 -3.69 -13.81 9.87
N LYS A 161 -2.37 -13.66 9.74
CA LYS A 161 -1.65 -12.42 10.03
C LYS A 161 -1.39 -11.67 8.74
N LEU A 162 -1.79 -10.41 8.72
CA LEU A 162 -1.84 -9.61 7.52
C LEU A 162 -1.08 -8.30 7.72
N ASP A 163 -0.07 -8.10 6.88
CA ASP A 163 0.73 -6.88 6.80
C ASP A 163 0.41 -6.20 5.46
N ILE A 164 0.01 -4.93 5.47
CA ILE A 164 -0.35 -4.20 4.25
C ILE A 164 0.55 -2.97 4.09
N LYS A 165 1.04 -2.75 2.88
CA LYS A 165 1.65 -1.50 2.43
C LYS A 165 0.76 -0.83 1.39
N ILE A 166 0.52 0.47 1.56
CA ILE A 166 -0.21 1.31 0.61
C ILE A 166 0.73 2.38 0.05
N SER A 167 0.86 2.45 -1.27
CA SER A 167 1.65 3.46 -1.97
C SER A 167 0.95 3.89 -3.27
N MET A 168 -0.23 4.50 -3.13
CA MET A 168 -1.03 5.01 -4.25
C MET A 168 -1.39 6.48 -4.00
N PRO A 169 -0.73 7.46 -4.65
CA PRO A 169 -0.95 8.87 -4.37
C PRO A 169 -2.40 9.30 -4.55
N GLU A 170 -2.94 10.02 -3.56
CA GLU A 170 -4.32 10.54 -3.45
C GLU A 170 -5.43 9.47 -3.30
N ALA A 171 -5.22 8.25 -3.81
CA ALA A 171 -6.20 7.17 -3.70
C ALA A 171 -6.23 6.52 -2.31
N GLU A 172 -5.12 6.57 -1.56
CA GLU A 172 -4.99 5.98 -0.23
C GLU A 172 -6.04 6.50 0.75
N VAL A 173 -6.38 7.79 0.65
CA VAL A 173 -7.33 8.45 1.55
C VAL A 173 -8.75 7.90 1.38
N TYR A 174 -9.16 7.63 0.14
CA TYR A 174 -10.50 7.10 -0.15
C TYR A 174 -10.62 5.64 0.25
N VAL A 175 -9.60 4.84 -0.08
CA VAL A 175 -9.57 3.42 0.27
C VAL A 175 -9.58 3.26 1.79
N LEU A 176 -8.72 3.99 2.52
CA LEU A 176 -8.69 3.93 3.99
C LEU A 176 -10.03 4.36 4.61
N ARG A 177 -10.66 5.43 4.10
CA ARG A 177 -11.99 5.85 4.57
C ARG A 177 -13.02 4.75 4.37
N LYS A 178 -13.06 4.11 3.20
CA LYS A 178 -13.98 3.00 2.90
C LYS A 178 -13.74 1.82 3.85
N MET A 179 -12.48 1.46 4.07
CA MET A 179 -12.10 0.38 4.99
C MET A 179 -12.47 0.66 6.45
N ILE A 180 -12.45 1.92 6.88
CA ILE A 180 -12.93 2.29 8.21
C ILE A 180 -14.45 2.11 8.30
N ILE A 181 -15.19 2.58 7.29
CA ILE A 181 -16.66 2.48 7.24
C ILE A 181 -17.11 1.01 7.18
N ASP A 182 -16.41 0.18 6.42
CA ASP A 182 -16.72 -1.25 6.29
C ASP A 182 -16.12 -2.11 7.41
N GLU A 183 -15.42 -1.51 8.37
CA GLU A 183 -14.74 -2.21 9.47
C GLU A 183 -13.69 -3.25 9.01
N THR A 184 -13.14 -3.12 7.80
CA THR A 184 -12.12 -4.03 7.27
C THR A 184 -10.69 -3.59 7.58
N LEU A 185 -10.50 -2.35 8.07
CA LEU A 185 -9.18 -1.86 8.49
C LEU A 185 -8.59 -2.71 9.64
N THR A 186 -9.47 -3.27 10.48
CA THR A 186 -9.13 -4.18 11.58
C THR A 186 -8.87 -5.61 11.11
N LEU A 187 -8.68 -5.86 9.81
CA LEU A 187 -8.22 -7.16 9.30
C LEU A 187 -6.70 -7.26 9.23
N ALA A 188 -5.97 -6.15 9.05
CA ALA A 188 -4.51 -6.15 9.04
C ALA A 188 -3.91 -5.83 10.41
N GLU A 189 -2.85 -6.53 10.79
CA GLU A 189 -2.11 -6.30 12.04
C GLU A 189 -1.23 -5.05 11.92
N LYS A 190 -0.62 -4.87 10.74
CA LYS A 190 0.27 -3.77 10.43
C LYS A 190 -0.09 -3.09 9.13
N TRP A 191 -0.01 -1.77 9.13
CA TRP A 191 -0.15 -0.96 7.94
C TRP A 191 1.07 -0.07 7.74
N ASN A 192 1.56 -0.01 6.51
CA ASN A 192 2.61 0.89 6.06
C ASN A 192 2.03 1.78 4.95
N ILE A 193 1.63 3.00 5.29
CA ILE A 193 1.00 3.91 4.32
C ILE A 193 2.05 4.95 3.90
N ALA A 194 2.45 4.93 2.64
CA ALA A 194 3.27 5.97 2.04
C ALA A 194 2.35 7.13 1.62
N TRP A 195 2.30 8.17 2.43
CA TRP A 195 1.56 9.38 2.11
C TRP A 195 2.44 10.30 1.28
N THR A 196 1.91 10.78 0.16
CA THR A 196 2.50 11.93 -0.51
C THR A 196 2.11 13.19 0.26
N ASP A 197 3.06 14.02 0.67
CA ASP A 197 2.75 15.32 1.27
C ASP A 197 2.44 16.39 0.22
N ARG A 198 2.74 16.10 -1.05
CA ARG A 198 2.37 16.93 -2.20
C ARG A 198 0.95 16.65 -2.65
N LEU A 199 0.03 16.45 -1.70
CA LEU A 199 -1.38 16.30 -2.01
C LEU A 199 -1.87 17.56 -2.71
N ASN A 200 -2.77 17.35 -3.67
CA ASN A 200 -3.65 18.42 -4.11
C ASN A 200 -4.26 19.10 -2.86
N PRO A 201 -4.21 20.44 -2.71
CA PRO A 201 -4.75 21.13 -1.54
C PRO A 201 -6.20 20.72 -1.18
N ARG A 202 -6.99 20.31 -2.17
CA ARG A 202 -8.36 19.77 -1.99
C ARG A 202 -8.42 18.45 -1.22
N MET A 203 -7.35 17.66 -1.22
CA MET A 203 -7.26 16.37 -0.53
C MET A 203 -6.86 16.51 0.95
N ARG A 204 -6.29 17.66 1.35
CA ARG A 204 -5.83 17.89 2.73
C ARG A 204 -6.97 17.75 3.76
N PRO A 205 -8.17 18.33 3.57
CA PRO A 205 -9.27 18.13 4.52
C PRO A 205 -9.70 16.66 4.65
N ILE A 206 -9.74 15.92 3.54
CA ILE A 206 -10.11 14.50 3.52
C ILE A 206 -9.07 13.68 4.29
N ARG A 207 -7.77 13.97 4.10
CA ARG A 207 -6.69 13.34 4.86
C ARG A 207 -6.82 13.59 6.35
N LEU A 208 -7.01 14.84 6.76
CA LEU A 208 -7.17 15.18 8.18
C LEU A 208 -8.39 14.49 8.79
N TYR A 209 -9.47 14.36 8.02
CA TYR A 209 -10.66 13.62 8.45
C TYR A 209 -10.33 12.12 8.66
N VAL A 210 -9.67 11.47 7.71
CA VAL A 210 -9.26 10.06 7.87
C VAL A 210 -8.28 9.87 9.02
N GLN A 211 -7.31 10.77 9.20
CA GLN A 211 -6.40 10.75 10.35
C GLN A 211 -7.15 10.85 11.67
N SER A 212 -8.12 11.77 11.78
CA SER A 212 -8.96 11.89 12.97
C SER A 212 -9.79 10.62 13.22
N MET A 213 -10.27 9.94 12.18
CA MET A 213 -10.96 8.67 12.33
C MET A 213 -10.02 7.58 12.87
N LEU A 214 -8.81 7.48 12.31
CA LEU A 214 -7.79 6.53 12.79
C LEU A 214 -7.43 6.77 14.26
N ASP A 215 -7.21 8.04 14.63
CA ASP A 215 -6.92 8.42 16.01
C ASP A 215 -8.07 8.04 16.95
N SER A 216 -9.33 8.26 16.52
CA SER A 216 -10.51 7.89 17.32
C SER A 216 -10.68 6.38 17.53
N LEU A 217 -10.15 5.58 16.60
CA LEU A 217 -10.11 4.12 16.69
C LEU A 217 -8.91 3.60 17.50
N GLY A 218 -8.08 4.51 18.04
CA GLY A 218 -6.91 4.16 18.86
C GLY A 218 -5.70 3.71 18.05
N TYR A 219 -5.70 3.91 16.74
CA TYR A 219 -4.53 3.63 15.91
C TYR A 219 -3.43 4.67 16.17
N SER A 220 -2.22 4.21 16.48
CA SER A 220 -1.07 5.11 16.61
C SER A 220 -0.39 5.29 15.26
N LEU A 221 -0.42 6.52 14.73
CA LEU A 221 0.35 6.90 13.55
C LEU A 221 1.81 7.20 13.95
N GLU A 222 2.74 6.40 13.46
CA GLU A 222 4.18 6.68 13.54
C GLU A 222 4.66 7.23 12.21
N TYR A 223 5.27 8.41 12.25
CA TYR A 223 5.79 9.09 11.08
C TYR A 223 7.26 8.76 10.94
N SER A 224 7.64 8.18 9.82
CA SER A 224 9.04 8.02 9.44
C SER A 224 9.29 8.76 8.14
N THR A 225 10.33 9.58 8.14
CA THR A 225 10.91 10.12 6.90
C THR A 225 11.94 9.11 6.43
N ASN A 226 11.84 8.66 5.17
CA ASN A 226 12.90 7.83 4.62
C ASN A 226 14.17 8.69 4.47
N SER A 227 15.17 8.45 5.33
CA SER A 227 16.43 9.20 5.30
C SER A 227 17.21 9.05 3.99
N TYR A 228 16.91 8.02 3.18
CA TYR A 228 17.46 7.89 1.83
C TYR A 228 16.85 8.88 0.83
N ASP A 229 15.56 9.22 0.97
CA ASP A 229 14.88 10.21 0.12
C ASP A 229 15.39 11.62 0.45
N ILE A 230 15.66 11.88 1.74
CA ILE A 230 16.23 13.15 2.22
C ILE A 230 17.65 13.38 1.67
N ARG A 231 18.48 12.34 1.48
CA ARG A 231 19.84 12.49 0.94
C ARG A 231 19.87 12.90 -0.54
N GLN A 232 18.80 12.65 -1.31
CA GLN A 232 18.70 13.16 -2.68
C GLN A 232 18.17 14.60 -2.72
N VAL A 233 17.41 15.03 -1.71
CA VAL A 233 16.89 16.40 -1.60
C VAL A 233 17.85 17.36 -0.89
N PHE A 234 18.67 16.87 0.04
CA PHE A 234 19.61 17.68 0.83
C PHE A 234 21.05 17.19 0.71
N LYS A 235 21.73 17.65 -0.35
CA LYS A 235 23.15 18.01 -0.25
C LYS A 235 23.24 19.39 0.41
N MET A 236 23.04 19.45 1.72
CA MET A 236 23.55 20.54 2.55
C MET A 236 24.12 19.94 3.84
N ASN A 237 25.32 20.37 4.18
CA ASN A 237 26.14 19.87 5.27
C ASN A 237 25.41 19.97 6.61
N GLY A 238 25.29 18.86 7.34
CA GLY A 238 24.91 18.88 8.76
C GLY A 238 24.11 17.67 9.24
N THR A 239 24.76 16.86 10.08
CA THR A 239 24.26 15.86 11.06
C THR A 239 22.75 15.55 11.12
N ALA A 240 22.41 14.28 10.88
CA ALA A 240 21.11 13.67 11.17
C ALA A 240 20.91 13.47 12.68
N ALA A 241 19.76 13.87 13.21
CA ALA A 241 19.34 13.63 14.59
C ALA A 241 18.09 12.76 14.64
N ASN A 242 18.09 11.81 15.59
CA ASN A 242 16.94 11.01 15.99
C ASN A 242 15.84 11.90 16.57
N ILE A 243 14.58 11.70 16.17
CA ILE A 243 13.43 12.41 16.75
C ILE A 243 12.50 11.42 17.43
N THR A 244 12.46 11.50 18.75
CA THR A 244 11.39 11.00 19.62
C THR A 244 10.48 12.17 20.04
N ARG A 245 9.16 11.91 20.06
CA ARG A 245 7.99 12.82 20.16
C ARG A 245 7.96 13.83 21.33
N HIS A 246 7.27 14.97 21.16
CA HIS A 246 5.94 15.30 21.76
C HIS A 246 5.57 16.81 21.76
N LYS A 247 4.24 17.08 21.66
CA LYS A 247 3.46 18.25 22.12
C LYS A 247 4.07 19.64 21.90
N ASN A 248 4.00 20.13 20.66
CA ASN A 248 3.77 21.53 20.26
C ASN A 248 4.02 21.60 18.75
N TRP A 249 2.95 21.72 17.96
CA TRP A 249 3.05 21.64 16.51
C TRP A 249 3.66 22.94 15.96
N LYS A 250 4.88 22.85 15.42
CA LYS A 250 5.39 23.76 14.38
C LYS A 250 5.43 22.99 13.07
N ILE A 251 4.68 23.47 12.08
CA ILE A 251 4.76 23.00 10.70
C ILE A 251 6.13 23.40 10.18
N LEU A 252 7.00 22.41 9.90
CA LEU A 252 8.26 22.64 9.20
C LEU A 252 8.00 22.68 7.69
N PRO A 253 8.76 23.46 6.92
CA PRO A 253 8.54 23.61 5.48
C PRO A 253 8.87 22.32 4.71
N GLU A 254 7.80 21.76 4.15
CA GLU A 254 7.62 20.94 2.94
C GLU A 254 8.87 20.58 2.11
N VAL A 255 9.48 19.40 2.30
CA VAL A 255 9.84 18.46 1.20
C VAL A 255 10.08 17.05 1.77
N GLY A 256 9.22 16.08 1.48
CA GLY A 256 9.51 14.65 1.77
C GLY A 256 8.32 13.71 1.53
N THR A 257 8.60 12.47 1.17
CA THR A 257 7.63 11.36 1.23
C THR A 257 7.64 10.80 2.65
N TYR A 258 6.48 10.67 3.29
CA TYR A 258 6.38 10.19 4.68
C TYR A 258 5.74 8.83 4.71
N CYS A 259 6.44 7.83 5.26
CA CYS A 259 5.86 6.54 5.57
C CYS A 259 5.21 6.61 6.94
N HIS A 260 3.91 6.32 7.00
CA HIS A 260 3.17 6.22 8.24
C HIS A 260 3.00 4.75 8.57
N TYR A 261 3.52 4.34 9.73
CA TYR A 261 3.24 3.03 10.28
C TYR A 261 2.01 3.15 11.17
N ILE A 262 1.00 2.33 10.91
CA ILE A 262 -0.13 2.17 11.82
C ILE A 262 -0.02 0.79 12.46
N GLN A 263 0.15 0.80 13.77
CA GLN A 263 0.02 -0.39 14.59
C GLN A 263 -1.38 -0.40 15.21
N ARG A 264 -2.02 -1.57 15.25
CA ARG A 264 -3.26 -1.72 16.01
C ARG A 264 -3.06 -1.29 17.47
N PRO A 265 -4.08 -0.67 18.09
CA PRO A 265 -4.10 -0.58 19.54
C PRO A 265 -3.94 -1.98 20.13
N ILE A 266 -3.05 -2.11 21.11
CA ILE A 266 -2.98 -3.31 21.94
C ILE A 266 -4.32 -3.37 22.66
N VAL A 267 -5.18 -4.32 22.28
CA VAL A 267 -6.36 -4.65 23.07
C VAL A 267 -5.83 -5.25 24.37
N ILE A 268 -5.68 -4.40 25.38
CA ILE A 268 -5.47 -4.87 26.74
C ILE A 268 -6.81 -5.47 27.13
N ASP A 269 -6.87 -6.81 27.20
CA ASP A 269 -8.02 -7.49 27.77
C ASP A 269 -8.35 -6.79 29.10
N PRO A 270 -9.60 -6.33 29.31
CA PRO A 270 -9.95 -5.71 30.57
C PRO A 270 -9.57 -6.71 31.68
N PRO A 271 -8.93 -6.25 32.78
CA PRO A 271 -8.51 -7.14 33.84
C PRO A 271 -9.70 -8.02 34.22
N ARG A 272 -9.52 -9.34 34.15
CA ARG A 272 -10.57 -10.30 34.51
C ARG A 272 -11.07 -9.90 35.89
N THR A 273 -12.24 -9.30 35.95
CA THR A 273 -12.89 -9.01 37.22
C THR A 273 -13.22 -10.35 37.83
N THR A 274 -12.44 -10.77 38.81
CA THR A 274 -12.83 -11.84 39.71
C THR A 274 -14.12 -11.37 40.37
N LYS A 275 -15.26 -11.88 39.90
CA LYS A 275 -16.55 -11.69 40.57
C LYS A 275 -16.44 -12.30 41.96
N SER A 276 -16.04 -11.50 42.95
CA SER A 276 -16.24 -11.84 44.34
C SER A 276 -17.75 -11.84 44.59
N ARG A 277 -18.31 -13.03 44.79
CA ARG A 277 -19.68 -13.21 45.26
C ARG A 277 -19.79 -12.57 46.64
N VAL A 278 -20.28 -11.34 46.72
CA VAL A 278 -20.75 -10.76 47.98
C VAL A 278 -22.06 -11.47 48.33
N LYS A 279 -22.03 -12.35 49.33
CA LYS A 279 -23.24 -12.90 49.95
C LYS A 279 -23.88 -11.78 50.79
N LEU A 280 -24.99 -11.23 50.32
CA LEU A 280 -25.86 -10.39 51.14
C LEU A 280 -26.50 -11.27 52.23
N LYS A 281 -26.20 -10.98 53.49
CA LYS A 281 -27.01 -11.48 54.62
C LYS A 281 -28.30 -10.66 54.63
N LYS A 282 -29.45 -11.35 54.56
CA LYS A 282 -30.76 -10.75 54.83
C LYS A 282 -30.80 -10.33 56.31
N PHE A 283 -31.17 -9.08 56.55
CA PHE A 283 -31.78 -8.63 57.80
C PHE A 283 -33.29 -8.75 57.66
#